data_AF-A0A2T1ETJ8-F1
#
_entry.id   AF-A0A2T1ETJ8-F1
#
_cell.length_a   1.000
_cell.length_b   1.000
_cell.length_c   1.000
_cell.angle_alpha   90.00
_cell.angle_beta   90.00
_cell.angle_gamma   90.00
#
_symmetry.space_group_name_H-M   'P 1'
#
loop_
_entity.id
_entity.type
_entity.pdbx_description
1 polymer ?
#
loop_
_entity_poly.entity_id
_entity_poly.type
_entity_poly.pdbx_seq_one_letter_code
_entity_poly.pdbx_strand_id
1 'polypeptide(L)' 'MNAIPAKLQEQLSPADAEVILRRFPEHIQAALIARAAEIEYPIAVSIISSITIAIHHPLG' A
#
# COMPACT_ATOMS: atom_id res chain seq x y z
N MET A 1 -8.31 -25.95 -12.54
CA MET A 1 -7.97 -25.79 -11.10
C MET A 1 -7.74 -24.31 -10.86
N ASN A 2 -8.55 -23.68 -10.01
CA ASN A 2 -8.52 -22.25 -9.73
C ASN A 2 -7.27 -21.92 -8.88
N ALA A 3 -6.20 -21.44 -9.51
CA ALA A 3 -5.02 -20.94 -8.80
C ALA A 3 -5.17 -19.43 -8.62
N ILE A 4 -5.58 -18.99 -7.42
CA ILE A 4 -5.26 -17.63 -6.97
C ILE A 4 -3.72 -17.58 -6.95
N PRO A 5 -3.08 -16.71 -7.75
CA PRO A 5 -1.65 -16.76 -7.96
C PRO A 5 -0.91 -16.37 -6.66
N ALA A 6 0.30 -16.89 -6.48
CA ALA A 6 1.24 -16.59 -5.39
C ALA A 6 1.53 -15.08 -5.14
N LYS A 7 0.91 -14.19 -5.92
CA LYS A 7 1.00 -12.73 -5.92
C LYS A 7 0.47 -12.04 -4.64
N LEU A 8 -0.15 -12.79 -3.73
CA LEU A 8 -0.62 -12.29 -2.43
C LEU A 8 0.44 -12.43 -1.31
N GLN A 9 1.57 -13.11 -1.57
CA GLN A 9 2.52 -13.56 -0.54
C GLN A 9 3.65 -12.57 -0.19
N GLU A 10 3.83 -11.47 -0.93
CA GLU A 10 4.72 -10.37 -0.52
C GLU A 10 3.93 -9.20 0.07
N GLN A 11 3.01 -9.50 0.99
CA GLN A 11 2.45 -8.46 1.84
C GLN A 11 3.52 -8.03 2.83
N LEU A 12 3.82 -6.73 2.87
CA LEU A 12 4.66 -6.15 3.91
C LEU A 12 4.12 -6.53 5.29
N SER A 13 5.01 -6.90 6.21
CA SER A 13 4.61 -7.07 7.59
C SER A 13 4.04 -5.74 8.12
N PRO A 14 3.13 -5.75 9.10
CA PRO A 14 2.62 -4.51 9.69
C PRO A 14 3.74 -3.58 10.19
N ALA A 15 4.81 -4.16 10.74
CA ALA A 15 5.98 -3.40 11.20
C ALA A 15 6.73 -2.74 10.04
N ASP A 16 6.97 -3.46 8.94
CA ASP A 16 7.65 -2.89 7.77
C ASP A 16 6.78 -1.85 7.06
N ALA A 17 5.47 -2.10 6.99
CA ALA A 17 4.50 -1.14 6.47
C ALA A 17 4.50 0.15 7.28
N GLU A 18 4.59 0.08 8.61
CA GLU A 18 4.67 1.25 9.47
C GLU A 18 5.99 2.03 9.27
N VAL A 19 7.12 1.32 9.14
CA VAL A 19 8.43 1.94 8.84
C VAL A 19 8.39 2.68 7.49
N ILE A 20 7.76 2.09 6.47
CA ILE A 20 7.60 2.71 5.16
C ILE A 20 6.62 3.89 5.23
N LEU A 21 5.50 3.74 5.92
CA LEU A 21 4.50 4.80 6.10
C LEU A 21 5.14 6.06 6.69
N ARG A 22 5.98 5.90 7.73
CA ARG A 22 6.70 7.00 8.38
C ARG A 22 7.69 7.75 7.47
N ARG A 23 8.07 7.20 6.31
CA ARG A 23 8.92 7.89 5.32
C ARG A 23 8.14 8.88 4.47
N PHE A 24 6.82 8.79 4.45
CA PHE A 24 5.98 9.73 3.71
C PHE A 24 5.66 10.99 4.54
N PRO A 25 5.40 12.14 3.88
CA PRO A 25 4.82 13.30 4.56
C PRO A 25 3.48 12.97 5.23
N GLU A 26 3.16 13.65 6.32
CA GLU A 26 1.97 13.39 7.16
C GLU A 26 0.65 13.34 6.37
N HIS A 27 0.47 14.24 5.39
CA HIS A 27 -0.75 14.28 4.57
C HIS A 27 -0.90 13.03 3.68
N ILE A 28 0.22 12.47 3.20
CA ILE A 28 0.21 11.22 2.43
C ILE A 28 -0.08 10.03 3.35
N GLN A 29 0.49 10.01 4.56
CA GLN A 29 0.19 8.97 5.54
C GLN A 29 -1.30 8.92 5.86
N ALA A 30 -1.91 10.08 6.13
CA ALA A 30 -3.34 10.18 6.41
C ALA A 30 -4.20 9.71 5.23
N ALA A 31 -3.83 10.08 3.99
CA ALA A 31 -4.53 9.64 2.79
C ALA A 31 -4.45 8.10 2.62
N LEU A 32 -3.28 7.49 2.88
CA LEU A 32 -3.09 6.05 2.81
C LEU A 32 -3.90 5.30 3.88
N ILE A 33 -3.92 5.80 5.12
CA ILE A 33 -4.70 5.22 6.22
C ILE A 33 -6.20 5.30 5.91
N ALA A 34 -6.68 6.48 5.47
CA ALA A 34 -8.08 6.67 5.10
C ALA A 34 -8.48 5.74 3.95
N ARG A 35 -7.64 5.62 2.92
CA ARG A 35 -7.89 4.71 1.80
C ARG A 35 -7.92 3.26 2.24
N ALA A 36 -6.99 2.82 3.09
CA ALA A 36 -6.98 1.46 3.63
C ALA A 36 -8.26 1.15 4.42
N ALA A 37 -8.75 2.11 5.21
CA ALA A 37 -9.99 1.98 5.96
C ALA A 37 -11.24 1.93 5.06
N GLU A 38 -11.27 2.70 3.97
CA GLU A 38 -12.39 2.71 3.01
C GLU A 38 -12.55 1.40 2.23
N ILE A 39 -11.43 0.71 1.96
CA ILE A 39 -11.42 -0.48 1.09
C ILE A 39 -11.31 -1.80 1.88
N GLU A 40 -11.34 -1.77 3.22
CA GLU A 40 -11.15 -2.94 4.09
C GLU A 40 -9.86 -3.74 3.79
N TYR A 41 -8.80 -3.09 3.28
CA TYR A 41 -7.52 -3.73 3.02
C TYR A 41 -6.44 -3.34 4.04
N PRO A 42 -5.45 -4.22 4.28
CA PRO A 42 -4.30 -3.88 5.10
C PRO A 42 -3.55 -2.66 4.56
N ILE A 43 -3.09 -1.80 5.47
CA ILE A 43 -2.28 -0.61 5.15
C ILE A 43 -1.06 -0.98 4.28
N ALA A 44 -0.43 -2.13 4.55
CA ALA A 44 0.66 -2.70 3.75
C ALA A 44 0.36 -2.77 2.24
N VAL A 45 -0.83 -3.25 1.88
CA VAL A 45 -1.26 -3.42 0.49
C VAL A 45 -1.57 -2.07 -0.15
N SER A 46 -2.17 -1.15 0.63
CA SER A 46 -2.45 0.21 0.17
C SER A 46 -1.17 0.98 -0.15
N ILE A 47 -0.14 0.91 0.71
CA ILE A 47 1.17 1.53 0.49
C ILE A 47 1.80 1.05 -0.83
N ILE A 48 1.84 -0.27 -1.06
CA ILE A 48 2.43 -0.84 -2.28
C ILE A 48 1.66 -0.37 -3.51
N SER A 49 0.33 -0.39 -3.46
CA SER A 49 -0.51 0.05 -4.57
C SER A 49 -0.27 1.52 -4.90
N SER A 50 -0.22 2.41 -3.90
CA SER A 50 0.02 3.83 -4.11
C SER A 50 1.42 4.15 -4.62
N ILE A 51 2.47 3.49 -4.10
CA ILE A 51 3.84 3.62 -4.63
C ILE A 51 3.89 3.14 -6.09
N THR A 52 3.29 1.98 -6.35
CA THR A 52 3.22 1.40 -7.70
C THR A 52 2.54 2.37 -8.66
N ILE A 53 1.37 2.91 -8.29
CA ILE A 53 0.64 3.88 -9.12
C ILE A 53 1.49 5.15 -9.33
N ALA A 54 2.14 5.68 -8.30
CA ALA A 54 2.97 6.87 -8.40
C ALA A 54 4.21 6.68 -9.29
N ILE A 55 4.79 5.48 -9.34
CA ILE A 55 5.92 5.16 -10.22
C ILE A 55 5.47 4.93 -11.66
N HIS A 56 4.30 4.31 -11.86
CA HIS A 56 3.78 3.99 -13.21
C HIS A 56 2.98 5.14 -13.84
N HIS A 57 2.58 6.14 -13.05
CA HIS A 57 1.94 7.36 -13.53
C HIS A 57 2.88 8.55 -13.29
N PRO A 58 3.82 8.85 -14.22
CA PRO A 58 4.57 10.09 -14.14
C PRO A 58 3.56 11.23 -14.13
N LEU A 59 3.68 12.14 -13.17
CA LEU A 59 2.87 13.35 -13.06
C LEU A 59 2.95 14.09 -14.41
N GLY A 60 1.91 13.95 -15.21
CA GLY A 60 1.66 14.67 -16.45
C GLY A 60 0.53 15.67 -16.24
#